data_AF-A0A5C8VHQ6-F1
#
_entry.id   AF-A0A5C8VHQ6-F1
#
_cell.length_a   1.000
_cell.length_b   1.000
_cell.length_c   1.000
_cell.angle_alpha   90.00
_cell.angle_beta   90.00
_cell.angle_gamma   90.00
#
_symmetry.space_group_name_H-M   'P 1'
#
loop_
_entity.id
_entity.type
_entity.pdbx_description
1 polymer ?
#
loop_
_entity_poly.entity_id
_entity_poly.type
_entity_poly.pdbx_seq_one_letter_code
_entity_poly.pdbx_strand_id
1 'polypeptide(L)'
;MALASMAASALQDAGFVGTWDTDVSAGRSVLDAGAAALLSGNEGFAGKPLPLDVALGRVHPEDRGWVFDEIRKVRRIGGPVSLEFRVLSQTGDVRWILTRGRLAPDTTGALRGRGAYIDVTDLYGGTPPGRDDNRVQAKLPIEVKHLEAAADNCIRVHAALERYGNPQLRLISSMLLLGIGRALAQREP
;
A
#
# COMPACT_ATOMS: atom_id res chain seq x y z
N MET A 1 -23.02 8.31 12.02
CA MET A 1 -22.93 6.97 11.40
C MET A 1 -22.71 7.04 9.88
N ALA A 2 -23.46 7.85 9.12
CA ALA A 2 -23.34 7.94 7.65
C ALA A 2 -21.95 8.37 7.12
N LEU A 3 -21.31 9.38 7.73
CA LEU A 3 -19.98 9.86 7.30
C LEU A 3 -18.87 8.80 7.45
N ALA A 4 -18.93 7.97 8.50
CA ALA A 4 -17.98 6.87 8.69
C ALA A 4 -18.16 5.78 7.62
N SER A 5 -19.41 5.51 7.22
CA SER A 5 -19.73 4.54 6.16
C SER A 5 -19.29 5.02 4.77
N MET A 6 -19.42 6.32 4.47
CA MET A 6 -18.96 6.88 3.19
C MET A 6 -17.44 6.88 3.07
N ALA A 7 -16.73 7.26 4.14
CA ALA A 7 -15.27 7.18 4.18
C ALA A 7 -14.78 5.74 4.01
N ALA A 8 -15.45 4.76 4.62
CA ALA A 8 -15.12 3.34 4.46
C ALA A 8 -15.30 2.86 3.01
N SER A 9 -16.42 3.20 2.36
CA SER A 9 -16.66 2.85 0.96
C SER A 9 -15.63 3.47 0.03
N ALA A 10 -15.33 4.77 0.20
CA ALA A 10 -14.35 5.46 -0.62
C ALA A 10 -12.93 4.87 -0.46
N LEU A 11 -12.58 4.42 0.75
CA LEU A 11 -11.31 3.74 1.00
C LEU A 11 -11.26 2.38 0.29
N GLN A 12 -12.34 1.60 0.33
CA GLN A 12 -12.41 0.31 -0.37
C GLN A 12 -12.30 0.48 -1.89
N ASP A 13 -13.00 1.46 -2.46
CA ASP A 13 -12.90 1.79 -3.90
C ASP A 13 -11.48 2.24 -4.29
N ALA A 14 -10.76 2.87 -3.36
CA ALA A 14 -9.35 3.23 -3.52
C ALA A 14 -8.37 2.05 -3.31
N GLY A 15 -8.89 0.82 -3.15
CA GLY A 15 -8.09 -0.38 -2.90
C GLY A 15 -7.55 -0.49 -1.49
N PHE A 16 -7.94 0.37 -0.53
CA PHE A 16 -7.45 0.27 0.84
C PHE A 16 -7.89 -1.05 1.48
N VAL A 17 -6.92 -1.88 1.85
CA VAL A 17 -7.16 -3.18 2.48
C VAL A 17 -7.22 -3.04 3.99
N GLY A 18 -6.28 -2.30 4.57
CA GLY A 18 -6.14 -2.19 6.02
C GLY A 18 -4.75 -1.75 6.45
N THR A 19 -4.52 -1.78 7.75
CA THR A 19 -3.33 -1.26 8.42
C THR A 19 -2.54 -2.33 9.17
N TRP A 20 -1.29 -2.00 9.46
CA TRP A 20 -0.42 -2.76 10.32
C TRP A 20 0.31 -1.85 11.31
N ASP A 21 0.53 -2.36 12.52
CA ASP A 21 1.46 -1.82 13.53
C ASP A 21 2.43 -2.94 13.91
N THR A 22 3.73 -2.68 13.87
CA THR A 22 4.75 -3.67 14.21
C THR A 22 5.61 -3.19 15.36
N ASP A 23 5.82 -4.10 16.32
CA ASP A 23 6.86 -4.01 17.32
C ASP A 23 8.00 -4.93 16.89
N VAL A 24 9.11 -4.32 16.46
CA VAL A 24 10.25 -5.08 15.94
C VAL A 24 10.94 -5.85 17.05
N SER A 25 11.00 -5.29 18.25
CA SER A 25 11.66 -5.92 19.40
C SER A 25 10.91 -7.16 19.87
N ALA A 26 9.58 -7.10 19.91
CA ALA A 26 8.74 -8.24 20.23
C ALA A 26 8.60 -9.24 19.06
N GLY A 27 9.00 -8.84 17.86
CA GLY A 27 8.81 -9.62 16.63
C GLY A 27 7.34 -9.78 16.24
N ARG A 28 6.47 -8.87 16.68
CA ARG A 28 5.01 -8.97 16.49
C ARG A 28 4.46 -7.89 15.57
N SER A 29 3.42 -8.25 14.83
CA SER A 29 2.63 -7.33 14.02
C SER A 29 1.16 -7.46 14.39
N VAL A 30 0.49 -6.33 14.57
CA VAL A 30 -0.96 -6.22 14.76
C VAL A 30 -1.55 -5.75 13.45
N LEU A 31 -2.58 -6.45 12.97
CA LEU A 31 -3.35 -6.10 11.77
C LEU A 31 -4.73 -5.61 12.20
N ASP A 32 -5.33 -4.69 11.44
CA ASP A 32 -6.76 -4.43 11.56
C ASP A 32 -7.59 -5.53 10.87
N ALA A 33 -8.92 -5.39 10.89
CA ALA A 33 -9.84 -6.41 10.37
C ALA A 33 -9.61 -6.72 8.88
N GLY A 34 -9.50 -5.69 8.04
CA GLY A 34 -9.33 -5.87 6.60
C GLY A 34 -7.96 -6.47 6.26
N ALA A 35 -6.89 -5.99 6.91
CA ALA A 35 -5.57 -6.56 6.74
C ALA A 35 -5.49 -8.00 7.27
N ALA A 36 -6.10 -8.31 8.42
CA ALA A 36 -6.12 -9.67 8.96
C ALA A 36 -6.86 -10.64 8.02
N ALA A 37 -8.02 -10.23 7.51
CA ALA A 37 -8.81 -11.04 6.59
C ALA A 37 -8.06 -11.42 5.32
N LEU A 38 -7.30 -10.48 4.73
CA LEU A 38 -6.58 -10.71 3.47
C LEU A 38 -5.17 -11.28 3.65
N LEU A 39 -4.34 -10.66 4.50
CA LEU A 39 -2.91 -10.99 4.60
C LEU A 39 -2.65 -12.26 5.41
N SER A 40 -3.42 -12.47 6.48
CA SER A 40 -3.33 -13.69 7.29
C SER A 40 -4.36 -14.74 6.87
N GLY A 41 -5.41 -14.33 6.15
CA GLY A 41 -6.53 -15.20 5.77
C GLY A 41 -7.52 -15.47 6.91
N ASN A 42 -7.44 -14.72 8.01
CA ASN A 42 -8.29 -14.90 9.18
C ASN A 42 -8.56 -13.56 9.87
N GLU A 43 -9.78 -13.03 9.71
CA GLU A 43 -10.23 -11.80 10.37
C GLU A 43 -10.18 -11.89 11.90
N GLY A 44 -10.33 -13.09 12.48
CA GLY A 44 -10.25 -13.32 13.91
C GLY A 44 -8.88 -13.01 14.53
N PHE A 45 -7.87 -12.71 13.71
CA PHE A 45 -6.57 -12.20 14.16
C PHE A 45 -6.48 -10.67 14.27
N ALA A 46 -7.52 -9.94 13.88
CA ALA A 46 -7.58 -8.49 14.03
C ALA A 46 -7.28 -8.04 15.46
N GLY A 47 -6.43 -7.02 15.61
CA GLY A 47 -6.03 -6.47 16.91
C GLY A 47 -5.10 -7.36 17.74
N LYS A 48 -4.76 -8.58 17.28
CA LYS A 48 -3.90 -9.51 18.01
C LYS A 48 -2.44 -9.39 17.55
N PRO A 49 -1.46 -9.52 18.48
CA PRO A 49 -0.04 -9.52 18.11
C PRO A 49 0.35 -10.87 17.47
N LEU A 50 0.63 -10.85 16.18
CA LEU A 50 0.97 -12.04 15.39
C LEU A 50 2.48 -12.12 15.10
N PRO A 51 3.06 -13.32 15.06
CA PRO A 51 4.31 -13.55 14.35
C PRO A 51 4.21 -13.08 12.89
N LEU A 52 5.32 -12.63 12.29
CA LEU A 52 5.32 -12.10 10.92
C LEU A 52 4.88 -13.14 9.89
N ASP A 53 5.28 -14.40 10.06
CA ASP A 53 4.91 -15.52 9.20
C ASP A 53 3.41 -15.83 9.23
N VAL A 54 2.75 -15.60 10.38
CA VAL A 54 1.29 -15.71 10.52
C VAL A 54 0.60 -14.47 9.93
N ALA A 55 1.10 -13.27 10.23
CA ALA A 55 0.54 -12.01 9.72
C ALA A 55 0.56 -11.95 8.18
N LEU A 56 1.58 -12.54 7.57
CA LEU A 56 1.79 -12.61 6.11
C LEU A 56 1.60 -14.06 5.59
N GLY A 57 0.70 -14.81 6.21
CA GLY A 57 0.44 -16.21 5.87
C GLY A 57 -0.03 -16.43 4.44
N ARG A 58 -0.69 -15.44 3.82
CA ARG A 58 -1.22 -15.51 2.45
C ARG A 58 -0.29 -14.98 1.37
N VAL A 59 0.93 -14.55 1.70
CA VAL A 59 1.93 -14.17 0.68
C VAL A 59 2.16 -15.33 -0.27
N HIS A 60 2.12 -15.05 -1.57
CA HIS A 60 2.30 -16.03 -2.63
C HIS A 60 3.59 -16.82 -2.41
N PRO A 61 3.61 -18.16 -2.57
CA PRO A 61 4.78 -18.99 -2.24
C PRO A 61 6.09 -18.53 -2.87
N GLU A 62 6.04 -18.07 -4.13
CA GLU A 62 7.21 -17.55 -4.84
C GLU A 62 7.72 -16.22 -4.29
N ASP A 63 6.87 -15.42 -3.64
CA ASP A 63 7.23 -14.11 -3.12
C ASP A 63 7.75 -14.17 -1.68
N ARG A 64 7.45 -15.25 -0.96
CA ARG A 64 7.78 -15.38 0.47
C ARG A 64 9.26 -15.16 0.77
N GLY A 65 10.17 -15.66 -0.07
CA GLY A 65 11.61 -15.51 0.15
C GLY A 65 12.02 -14.04 0.18
N TRP A 66 11.81 -13.35 -0.93
CA TRP A 66 12.27 -11.98 -1.11
C TRP A 66 11.50 -10.98 -0.22
N VAL A 67 10.19 -11.17 -0.01
CA VAL A 67 9.39 -10.29 0.87
C VAL A 67 9.94 -10.33 2.30
N PHE A 68 10.22 -11.52 2.82
CA PHE A 68 10.73 -11.65 4.19
C PHE A 68 12.16 -11.13 4.31
N ASP A 69 12.98 -11.24 3.26
CA ASP A 69 14.31 -10.62 3.24
C ASP A 69 14.24 -9.10 3.31
N GLU A 70 13.38 -8.46 2.51
CA GLU A 70 13.21 -7.01 2.55
C GLU A 70 12.65 -6.52 3.90
N ILE A 71 11.67 -7.23 4.47
CA ILE A 71 11.15 -6.89 5.80
C ILE A 71 12.25 -7.05 6.86
N ARG A 72 13.07 -8.11 6.79
CA ARG A 72 14.22 -8.29 7.70
C ARG A 72 15.23 -7.16 7.58
N LYS A 73 15.52 -6.70 6.36
CA LYS A 73 16.40 -5.55 6.12
C LYS A 73 15.83 -4.31 6.81
N VAL A 74 14.59 -3.91 6.51
CA VAL A 74 14.00 -2.69 7.10
C VAL A 74 13.82 -2.80 8.61
N ARG A 75 13.55 -3.99 9.17
CA ARG A 75 13.54 -4.21 10.62
C ARG A 75 14.90 -4.01 11.29
N ARG A 76 16.01 -4.13 10.56
CA ARG A 76 17.36 -3.90 11.08
C ARG A 76 17.77 -2.43 11.03
N ILE A 77 17.43 -1.74 9.95
CA ILE A 77 17.92 -0.37 9.69
C ILE A 77 16.91 0.73 10.06
N GLY A 78 15.61 0.40 10.12
CA GLY A 78 14.53 1.39 10.16
C GLY A 78 14.37 2.14 8.83
N GLY A 79 13.37 3.03 8.75
CA GLY A 79 13.11 3.84 7.56
C GLY A 79 11.81 3.47 6.82
N PRO A 80 11.62 3.99 5.60
CA PRO A 80 10.40 3.77 4.83
C PRO A 80 10.23 2.30 4.44
N VAL A 81 8.97 1.83 4.44
CA VAL A 81 8.55 0.54 3.91
C VAL A 81 7.74 0.80 2.64
N SER A 82 8.13 0.18 1.54
CA SER A 82 7.39 0.19 0.28
C SER A 82 7.68 -1.11 -0.47
N LEU A 83 6.72 -2.03 -0.49
CA LEU A 83 6.85 -3.32 -1.19
C LEU A 83 5.58 -3.61 -1.96
N GLU A 84 5.70 -4.16 -3.17
CA GLU A 84 4.58 -4.66 -3.94
C GLU A 84 4.75 -6.17 -4.13
N PHE A 85 3.82 -6.96 -3.60
CA PHE A 85 3.92 -8.42 -3.60
C PHE A 85 2.56 -9.08 -3.81
N ARG A 86 2.59 -10.35 -4.22
CA ARG A 86 1.39 -11.14 -4.46
C ARG A 86 0.89 -11.80 -3.17
N VAL A 87 -0.42 -11.84 -3.01
CA VAL A 87 -1.10 -12.65 -2.00
C VAL A 87 -2.15 -13.53 -2.66
N LEU A 88 -2.48 -14.64 -2.00
CA LEU A 88 -3.57 -15.52 -2.39
C LEU A 88 -4.84 -15.15 -1.63
N SER A 89 -5.91 -14.84 -2.34
CA SER A 89 -7.23 -14.62 -1.75
C SER A 89 -7.78 -15.90 -1.08
N GLN A 90 -8.94 -15.81 -0.43
CA GLN A 90 -9.62 -17.00 0.10
C GLN A 90 -10.01 -18.00 -0.99
N THR A 91 -10.31 -17.51 -2.20
CA THR A 91 -10.66 -18.33 -3.38
C THR A 91 -9.43 -18.87 -4.12
N GLY A 92 -8.22 -18.44 -3.75
CA GLY A 92 -6.97 -18.83 -4.40
C GLY A 92 -6.51 -17.90 -5.53
N ASP A 93 -7.27 -16.85 -5.82
CA ASP A 93 -6.91 -15.84 -6.81
C ASP A 93 -5.72 -15.00 -6.34
N VAL A 94 -4.87 -14.61 -7.29
CA VAL A 94 -3.71 -13.76 -7.02
C VAL A 94 -4.15 -12.30 -6.95
N ARG A 95 -3.78 -11.61 -5.87
CA ARG A 95 -3.92 -10.16 -5.71
C ARG A 95 -2.57 -9.49 -5.52
N TRP A 96 -2.37 -8.33 -6.13
CA TRP A 96 -1.17 -7.51 -5.93
C TRP A 96 -1.42 -6.53 -4.80
N ILE A 97 -0.54 -6.54 -3.80
CA ILE A 97 -0.64 -5.71 -2.61
C ILE A 97 0.57 -4.79 -2.53
N LEU A 98 0.32 -3.49 -2.50
CA LEU A 98 1.29 -2.49 -2.07
C LEU A 98 1.20 -2.33 -0.56
N THR A 99 2.31 -2.56 0.14
CA THR A 99 2.45 -2.09 1.53
C THR A 99 3.25 -0.80 1.57
N ARG A 100 2.77 0.18 2.33
CA ARG A 100 3.46 1.46 2.52
C ARG A 100 3.43 1.85 3.98
N GLY A 101 4.58 2.21 4.53
CA GLY A 101 4.71 2.59 5.93
C GLY A 101 6.08 3.09 6.29
N ARG A 102 6.37 3.10 7.58
CA ARG A 102 7.68 3.51 8.11
C ARG A 102 7.97 2.79 9.41
N LEU A 103 9.23 2.38 9.60
CA LEU A 103 9.79 1.98 10.88
C LEU A 103 10.63 3.13 11.43
N ALA A 104 10.42 3.50 12.69
CA ALA A 104 11.18 4.53 13.39
C ALA A 104 11.31 4.15 14.87
N PRO A 105 12.35 4.63 15.57
CA PRO A 105 12.46 4.46 17.01
C PRO A 105 11.28 5.12 17.73
N ASP A 106 10.74 4.46 18.75
CA ASP A 106 9.79 5.05 19.69
C ASP A 106 10.53 5.78 20.83
N THR A 107 9.78 6.23 21.85
CA THR A 107 10.32 6.95 23.00
C THR A 107 11.29 6.14 23.86
N THR A 108 11.28 4.80 23.72
CA THR A 108 12.20 3.88 24.41
C THR A 108 13.43 3.56 23.56
N GLY A 109 13.46 4.03 22.30
CA GLY A 109 14.49 3.69 21.32
C GLY A 109 14.22 2.39 20.55
N ALA A 110 13.11 1.69 20.83
CA ALA A 110 12.73 0.48 20.13
C ALA A 110 12.14 0.80 18.76
N LEU A 111 12.54 0.07 17.72
CA LEU A 111 11.95 0.25 16.39
C LEU A 111 10.48 -0.21 16.39
N ARG A 112 9.58 0.72 16.08
CA ARG A 112 8.18 0.46 15.80
C ARG A 112 7.85 0.90 14.39
N GLY A 113 6.84 0.29 13.78
CA GLY A 113 6.40 0.73 12.46
C GLY A 113 4.90 0.71 12.29
N ARG A 114 4.42 1.58 11.43
CA ARG A 114 3.01 1.63 11.00
C ARG A 114 2.91 1.81 9.51
N GLY A 115 1.86 1.26 8.94
CA GLY A 115 1.57 1.42 7.52
C GLY A 115 0.22 0.85 7.13
N ALA A 116 0.02 0.81 5.83
CA ALA A 116 -1.19 0.32 5.19
C ALA A 116 -0.87 -0.68 4.08
N TYR A 117 -1.84 -1.52 3.78
CA TYR A 117 -1.90 -2.37 2.60
C TYR A 117 -2.95 -1.81 1.63
N ILE A 118 -2.61 -1.77 0.36
CA ILE A 118 -3.46 -1.30 -0.73
C ILE A 118 -3.46 -2.39 -1.80
N ASP A 119 -4.64 -2.83 -2.19
CA ASP A 119 -4.87 -3.70 -3.34
C ASP A 119 -4.66 -2.88 -4.61
N VAL A 120 -3.66 -3.28 -5.39
CA VAL A 120 -3.25 -2.65 -6.64
C VAL A 120 -3.42 -3.62 -7.81
N THR A 121 -4.22 -4.69 -7.64
CA THR A 121 -4.42 -5.75 -8.65
C THR A 121 -4.85 -5.18 -10.01
N ASP A 122 -5.69 -4.14 -10.01
CA ASP A 122 -6.17 -3.50 -11.24
C ASP A 122 -5.04 -2.84 -12.06
N LEU A 123 -3.92 -2.47 -11.43
CA LEU A 123 -2.73 -1.96 -12.13
C LEU A 123 -2.00 -3.04 -12.95
N TYR A 124 -2.32 -4.31 -12.71
CA TYR A 124 -1.66 -5.47 -13.33
C TYR A 124 -2.54 -6.22 -14.34
N GLY A 125 -3.70 -5.66 -14.73
CA GLY A 125 -4.45 -6.09 -15.92
C GLY A 125 -5.04 -7.52 -15.87
N GLY A 126 -5.32 -8.05 -14.68
CA GLY A 126 -6.01 -9.35 -14.50
C GLY A 126 -5.23 -10.59 -14.93
N THR A 127 -4.03 -10.44 -15.50
CA THR A 127 -3.13 -11.55 -15.87
C THR A 127 -1.94 -11.52 -14.91
N PRO A 128 -1.69 -12.56 -14.09
CA PRO A 128 -0.55 -12.54 -13.19
C PRO A 128 0.75 -12.58 -14.01
N PRO A 129 1.60 -11.54 -14.00
CA PRO A 129 2.87 -11.61 -14.69
C PRO A 129 3.76 -12.64 -13.95
N GLY A 130 4.42 -13.48 -14.74
CA GLY A 130 5.45 -14.40 -14.26
C GLY A 130 6.59 -13.64 -13.59
N ARG A 131 7.28 -14.36 -12.71
CA ARG A 131 8.43 -13.93 -11.91
C ARG A 131 9.48 -13.19 -12.75
N ASP A 132 9.47 -11.86 -12.69
CA ASP A 132 10.57 -11.04 -13.19
C ASP A 132 11.36 -10.55 -11.97
N ASP A 133 12.47 -11.24 -11.70
CA ASP A 133 13.34 -11.07 -10.51
C ASP A 133 13.97 -9.66 -10.40
N ASN A 134 13.73 -8.77 -11.38
CA ASN A 134 14.29 -7.42 -11.42
C ASN A 134 13.35 -6.32 -10.85
N ARG A 135 12.19 -6.68 -10.28
CA ARG A 135 11.15 -5.71 -9.87
C ARG A 135 11.19 -5.25 -8.41
N VAL A 136 12.21 -5.64 -7.64
CA VAL A 136 12.47 -5.12 -6.27
C VAL A 136 12.64 -3.59 -6.25
N GLN A 137 12.75 -2.95 -7.41
CA GLN A 137 12.72 -1.49 -7.57
C GLN A 137 11.95 -1.00 -8.82
N ALA A 138 11.09 -1.83 -9.43
CA ALA A 138 10.48 -1.48 -10.71
C ALA A 138 9.36 -0.45 -10.54
N LYS A 139 9.75 0.82 -10.64
CA LYS A 139 8.91 1.90 -11.14
C LYS A 139 8.25 1.38 -12.43
N LEU A 140 6.99 0.92 -12.37
CA LEU A 140 6.25 0.58 -13.59
C LEU A 140 6.38 1.78 -14.54
N PRO A 141 6.72 1.56 -15.82
CA PRO A 141 6.59 2.62 -16.79
C PRO A 141 5.11 3.01 -16.80
N ILE A 142 4.80 4.16 -16.20
CA ILE A 142 3.43 4.69 -16.23
C ILE A 142 3.12 4.89 -17.72
N GLU A 143 2.24 4.07 -18.29
CA GLU A 143 1.79 4.27 -19.67
C GLU A 143 1.15 5.67 -19.75
N VAL A 144 1.25 6.33 -20.91
CA VAL A 144 0.70 7.68 -21.10
C VAL A 144 -0.78 7.72 -20.72
N LYS A 145 -1.53 6.67 -21.06
CA LYS A 145 -2.94 6.48 -20.68
C LYS A 145 -3.16 6.47 -19.16
N HIS A 146 -2.22 5.92 -18.38
CA HIS A 146 -2.29 5.93 -16.93
C HIS A 146 -1.95 7.31 -16.33
N LEU A 147 -1.06 8.08 -16.97
CA LEU A 147 -0.78 9.47 -16.56
C LEU A 147 -1.94 10.41 -16.88
N GLU A 148 -2.59 10.25 -18.04
CA GLU A 148 -3.79 11.00 -18.41
C GLU A 148 -4.94 10.70 -17.45
N ALA A 149 -5.20 9.41 -17.17
CA ALA A 149 -6.19 9.02 -16.17
C ALA A 149 -5.86 9.55 -14.76
N ALA A 150 -4.58 9.56 -14.38
CA ALA A 150 -4.14 10.16 -13.12
C ALA A 150 -4.36 11.68 -13.10
N ALA A 151 -4.12 12.39 -14.22
CA ALA A 151 -4.38 13.81 -14.35
C ALA A 151 -5.86 14.12 -14.15
N ASP A 152 -6.75 13.42 -14.86
CA ASP A 152 -8.21 13.59 -14.76
C ASP A 152 -8.72 13.37 -13.33
N ASN A 153 -8.25 12.30 -12.68
CA ASN A 153 -8.59 12.03 -11.29
C ASN A 153 -8.06 13.12 -10.35
N CYS A 154 -6.81 13.57 -10.55
CA CYS A 154 -6.21 14.60 -9.74
C CYS A 154 -6.90 15.97 -9.93
N ILE A 155 -7.42 16.28 -11.12
CA ILE A 155 -8.22 17.49 -11.39
C ILE A 155 -9.50 17.45 -10.57
N ARG A 156 -10.20 16.31 -10.56
CA ARG A 156 -11.44 16.14 -9.76
C ARG A 156 -11.15 16.26 -8.25
N VAL A 157 -10.08 15.64 -7.77
CA VAL A 157 -9.65 15.76 -6.37
C VAL A 157 -9.30 17.20 -6.02
N HIS A 158 -8.51 17.88 -6.86
CA HIS A 158 -8.14 19.27 -6.64
C HIS A 158 -9.37 20.18 -6.56
N ALA A 159 -10.32 20.05 -7.51
CA ALA A 159 -11.56 20.83 -7.50
C ALA A 159 -12.42 20.58 -6.25
N ALA A 160 -12.47 19.34 -5.75
CA ALA A 160 -13.16 19.02 -4.50
C ALA A 160 -12.46 19.63 -3.27
N LEU A 161 -11.13 19.57 -3.22
CA LEU A 161 -10.32 20.12 -2.13
C LEU A 161 -10.32 21.66 -2.10
N GLU A 162 -10.40 22.31 -3.27
CA GLU A 162 -10.62 23.75 -3.36
C GLU A 162 -11.92 24.17 -2.66
N ARG A 163 -13.01 23.42 -2.90
CA ARG A 163 -14.30 23.67 -2.25
C ARG A 163 -14.29 23.35 -0.75
N TYR A 164 -13.52 22.34 -0.33
CA TYR A 164 -13.39 21.97 1.08
C TYR A 164 -12.61 23.01 1.91
N GLY A 165 -11.70 23.76 1.28
CA GLY A 165 -11.06 24.93 1.88
C GLY A 165 -9.82 24.66 2.76
N ASN A 166 -9.45 23.41 3.02
CA ASN A 166 -8.24 23.08 3.79
C ASN A 166 -6.95 23.48 3.01
N PRO A 167 -6.14 24.43 3.51
CA PRO A 167 -4.98 24.95 2.76
C PRO A 167 -3.91 23.90 2.45
N GLN A 168 -3.68 22.96 3.37
CA GLN A 168 -2.65 21.93 3.23
C GLN A 168 -3.04 20.92 2.14
N LEU A 169 -4.29 20.47 2.13
CA LEU A 169 -4.78 19.53 1.11
C LEU A 169 -4.82 20.16 -0.28
N ARG A 170 -5.21 21.44 -0.38
CA ARG A 170 -5.14 22.21 -1.63
C ARG A 170 -3.72 22.23 -2.18
N LEU A 171 -2.75 22.64 -1.36
CA LEU A 171 -1.33 22.65 -1.75
C LEU A 171 -0.84 21.28 -2.25
N ILE A 172 -1.16 20.19 -1.53
CA ILE A 172 -0.77 18.82 -1.92
C ILE A 172 -1.34 18.46 -3.29
N SER A 173 -2.63 18.72 -3.53
CA SER A 173 -3.27 18.41 -4.81
C SER A 173 -2.74 19.25 -5.97
N SER A 174 -2.46 20.55 -5.75
CA SER A 174 -1.83 21.41 -6.76
C SER A 174 -0.42 20.93 -7.14
N MET A 175 0.38 20.51 -6.16
CA MET A 175 1.71 19.97 -6.43
C MET A 175 1.65 18.66 -7.20
N LEU A 176 0.67 17.80 -6.90
CA LEU A 176 0.47 16.55 -7.62
C LEU A 176 0.06 16.79 -9.08
N LEU A 177 -0.88 17.72 -9.34
CA LEU A 177 -1.25 18.13 -10.69
C LEU A 177 -0.06 18.65 -11.49
N LEU A 178 0.75 19.52 -10.88
CA LEU A 178 1.97 20.04 -11.52
C LEU A 178 2.97 18.92 -11.85
N GLY A 179 3.15 17.96 -10.93
CA GLY A 179 4.02 16.81 -11.13
C GLY A 179 3.56 15.92 -12.29
N ILE A 180 2.25 15.63 -12.37
CA ILE A 180 1.67 14.85 -13.46
C ILE A 180 1.81 15.59 -14.79
N GLY A 181 1.51 16.88 -14.84
CA GLY A 181 1.65 17.70 -16.05
C GLY A 181 3.09 17.73 -16.59
N ARG A 182 4.09 17.83 -15.70
CA ARG A 182 5.51 17.71 -16.09
C ARG A 182 5.85 16.33 -16.66
N ALA A 183 5.32 15.26 -16.06
CA ALA A 183 5.57 13.90 -16.52
C ALA A 183 4.95 13.62 -17.90
N LEU A 184 3.78 14.21 -18.19
CA LEU A 184 3.14 14.17 -19.51
C LEU A 184 3.98 14.93 -20.55
N ALA A 185 4.37 16.17 -20.24
CA ALA A 185 5.17 17.01 -21.15
C ALA A 185 6.54 16.43 -21.50
N GLN A 186 7.13 15.60 -20.63
CA GLN A 186 8.40 14.91 -20.90
C GLN A 186 8.26 13.68 -21.81
N ARG A 187 7.03 13.31 -22.19
CA ARG A 187 6.72 12.07 -22.93
C ARG A 187 6.04 12.31 -24.28
N GLU A 188 5.61 13.53 -24.57
CA GLU A 188 5.25 13.93 -25.94
C GLU A 188 6.54 14.15 -26.74
N PRO A 189 6.70 13.53 -27.93
CA PRO A 189 7.88 13.68 -28.77
C PRO A 189 8.03 15.09 -29.37
#